data_AF-A0A2G9SJ31-F1
#
_entry.id   AF-A0A2G9SJ31-F1
#
_cell.length_a   1.000
_cell.length_b   1.000
_cell.length_c   1.000
_cell.angle_alpha   90.00
_cell.angle_beta   90.00
_cell.angle_gamma   90.00
#
_symmetry.space_group_name_H-M   'P 1'
#
loop_
_entity.id
_entity.type
_entity.pdbx_description
1 polymer ?
#
loop_
_entity_poly.entity_id
_entity_poly.type
_entity_poly.pdbx_seq_one_letter_code
_entity_poly.pdbx_strand_id
1 'polypeptide(L)'
;ELGKNWEDVQSEDDRALGDTNEEDWSDWEELPVFAVCLFCDKQAATNEELLGHMKDIHHFDLQKIKVDLGLNFYQQVKLVNFIRRQIHQCRCHGCPEKFQSKTELITHMEKYSHISVLPERSVWDQPQ
;
A
#
# COMPACT_ATOMS: atom_id res chain seq x y z
N GLU A 1 -26.22 29.78 2.35
CA GLU A 1 -27.31 29.11 3.08
C GLU A 1 -27.68 27.85 2.31
N LEU A 2 -27.69 26.70 3.00
CA LEU A 2 -28.04 25.39 2.46
C LEU A 2 -29.55 25.31 2.20
N GLY A 3 -29.96 24.78 1.06
CA GLY A 3 -31.37 24.44 0.84
C GLY A 3 -31.82 24.29 -0.60
N LYS A 4 -31.10 23.55 -1.44
CA LYS A 4 -31.67 23.02 -2.68
C LYS A 4 -32.06 21.57 -2.48
N ASN A 5 -33.31 21.21 -2.78
CA ASN A 5 -33.78 19.83 -2.82
C ASN A 5 -33.19 19.17 -4.09
N TRP A 6 -32.97 17.85 -4.07
CA TRP A 6 -32.40 17.11 -5.20
C TRP A 6 -33.23 17.25 -6.49
N GLU A 7 -34.52 17.52 -6.36
CA GLU A 7 -35.43 17.80 -7.47
C GLU A 7 -35.17 19.18 -8.11
N ASP A 8 -34.72 20.17 -7.33
CA ASP A 8 -34.40 21.50 -7.84
C ASP A 8 -33.12 21.47 -8.68
N VAL A 9 -32.14 20.64 -8.28
CA VAL A 9 -30.85 20.47 -8.97
C VAL A 9 -31.03 19.87 -10.38
N GLN A 10 -32.04 19.03 -10.60
CA GLN A 10 -32.30 18.44 -11.92
C GLN A 10 -32.99 19.39 -12.90
N SER A 11 -33.59 20.48 -12.39
CA SER A 11 -34.33 21.44 -13.20
C SER A 11 -33.46 22.60 -13.69
N GLU A 12 -32.21 22.69 -13.24
CA GLU A 12 -31.26 23.69 -13.72
C GLU A 12 -30.91 23.38 -15.18
N ASP A 13 -31.18 24.34 -16.08
CA ASP A 13 -30.85 24.23 -17.51
C ASP A 13 -29.33 24.34 -17.66
N ASP A 14 -28.66 23.20 -17.85
CA ASP A 14 -27.19 23.08 -18.02
C ASP A 14 -26.63 23.93 -19.19
N ARG A 15 -27.51 24.53 -19.99
CA ARG A 15 -27.19 25.34 -21.17
C ARG A 15 -26.66 26.75 -20.86
N ALA A 16 -26.56 27.15 -19.59
CA ALA A 16 -26.02 28.45 -19.19
C ALA A 16 -24.52 28.44 -18.81
N LEU A 17 -23.81 27.32 -18.99
CA LEU A 17 -22.35 27.28 -18.96
C LEU A 17 -21.84 27.39 -20.40
N GLY A 18 -21.65 28.64 -20.84
CA GLY A 18 -21.06 28.91 -22.14
C GLY A 18 -19.66 28.29 -22.23
N ASP A 19 -19.51 27.37 -23.18
CA ASP A 19 -18.27 27.03 -23.91
C ASP A 19 -16.97 27.18 -23.12
N THR A 20 -16.91 26.63 -21.91
CA THR A 20 -15.64 26.35 -21.26
C THR A 20 -15.31 24.92 -21.61
N ASN A 21 -14.64 24.78 -22.75
CA ASN A 21 -13.64 23.75 -23.05
C ASN A 21 -13.97 22.42 -22.39
N GLU A 22 -14.65 21.52 -23.12
CA GLU A 22 -14.64 20.09 -22.82
C GLU A 22 -13.18 19.71 -22.59
N GLU A 23 -12.73 19.71 -21.33
CA GLU A 23 -11.35 19.44 -20.98
C GLU A 23 -11.06 18.06 -21.52
N ASP A 24 -10.21 18.03 -22.53
CA ASP A 24 -9.92 16.88 -23.35
C ASP A 24 -9.26 15.81 -22.47
N TRP A 25 -10.09 14.91 -21.92
CA TRP A 25 -9.63 13.75 -21.15
C TRP A 25 -8.86 12.74 -22.03
N SER A 26 -8.50 13.08 -23.28
CA SER A 26 -7.62 12.28 -24.12
C SER A 26 -6.12 12.54 -23.91
N ASP A 27 -5.74 13.63 -23.24
CA ASP A 27 -4.34 13.99 -22.92
C ASP A 27 -3.79 13.30 -21.64
N TRP A 28 -4.55 12.38 -21.02
CA TRP A 28 -4.07 11.61 -19.88
C TRP A 28 -3.06 10.55 -20.34
N GLU A 29 -1.78 10.90 -20.30
CA GLU A 29 -0.71 9.93 -20.44
C GLU A 29 -0.71 8.96 -19.25
N GLU A 30 -0.79 7.66 -19.53
CA GLU A 30 -0.57 6.62 -18.52
C GLU A 30 0.87 6.70 -18.02
N LEU A 31 1.07 7.42 -16.91
CA LEU A 31 2.35 7.43 -16.23
C LEU A 31 2.69 6.00 -15.76
N PRO A 32 3.93 5.54 -15.95
CA PRO A 32 4.33 4.22 -15.50
C PRO A 32 4.10 4.07 -13.99
N VAL A 33 3.28 3.09 -13.62
CA VAL A 33 2.98 2.79 -12.22
C VAL A 33 4.11 1.95 -11.65
N PHE A 34 4.85 2.49 -10.70
CA PHE A 34 5.91 1.77 -10.00
C PHE A 34 5.42 1.22 -8.67
N ALA A 35 5.81 -0.02 -8.36
CA ALA A 35 5.61 -0.60 -7.05
C ALA A 35 6.81 -0.31 -6.14
N VAL A 36 6.55 0.06 -4.89
CA VAL A 36 7.56 0.43 -3.89
C VAL A 36 7.80 -0.74 -2.94
N CYS A 37 9.06 -0.98 -2.57
CA CYS A 37 9.44 -1.97 -1.58
C CYS A 37 8.75 -1.71 -0.23
N LEU A 38 8.48 -2.78 0.53
CA LEU A 38 7.86 -2.67 1.85
C LEU A 38 8.82 -2.07 2.90
N PHE A 39 10.13 -2.21 2.70
CA PHE A 39 11.15 -1.95 3.71
C PHE A 39 12.13 -0.83 3.34
N CYS A 40 12.15 -0.37 2.09
CA CYS A 40 13.02 0.72 1.64
C CYS A 40 12.40 1.51 0.48
N ASP A 41 13.11 2.53 0.00
CA ASP A 41 12.62 3.44 -1.06
C ASP A 41 12.83 2.90 -2.49
N LYS A 42 13.27 1.63 -2.65
CA LYS A 42 13.43 1.00 -3.96
C LYS A 42 12.08 0.86 -4.65
N GLN A 43 12.06 1.30 -5.91
CA GLN A 43 10.93 1.14 -6.83
C GLN A 43 11.27 0.14 -7.93
N ALA A 44 10.24 -0.53 -8.45
CA ALA A 44 10.36 -1.46 -9.57
C ALA A 44 9.17 -1.32 -10.52
N ALA A 45 9.42 -1.53 -11.81
CA ALA A 45 8.39 -1.48 -12.85
C ALA A 45 7.62 -2.80 -12.94
N THR A 46 8.24 -3.90 -12.49
CA THR A 46 7.63 -5.24 -12.51
C THR A 46 7.52 -5.83 -11.11
N ASN A 47 6.57 -6.74 -10.93
CA ASN A 47 6.41 -7.46 -9.68
C ASN A 47 7.60 -8.39 -9.40
N GLU A 48 8.15 -9.01 -10.44
CA GLU A 48 9.27 -9.95 -10.36
C GLU A 48 10.52 -9.26 -9.82
N GLU A 49 10.84 -8.07 -10.33
CA GLU A 49 11.96 -7.25 -9.83
C GLU A 49 11.76 -6.86 -8.36
N LEU A 50 10.54 -6.47 -7.99
CA LEU A 50 10.26 -6.06 -6.61
C LEU A 50 10.35 -7.24 -5.64
N LEU A 51 9.79 -8.38 -6.02
CA LEU A 51 9.83 -9.62 -5.23
C LEU A 51 11.27 -10.12 -5.09
N GLY A 52 12.06 -10.09 -6.16
CA GLY A 52 13.48 -10.41 -6.14
C GLY A 52 14.24 -9.49 -5.19
N HIS A 53 14.02 -8.17 -5.28
CA HIS A 53 14.62 -7.20 -4.37
C HIS A 53 14.28 -7.47 -2.90
N MET A 54 13.01 -7.70 -2.56
CA MET A 54 12.61 -8.02 -1.19
C MET A 54 13.26 -9.32 -0.68
N LYS A 55 13.41 -10.32 -1.55
CA LYS A 55 14.07 -11.58 -1.20
C LYS A 55 15.57 -11.43 -1.01
N ASP A 56 16.26 -10.76 -1.92
CA ASP A 56 17.72 -10.75 -1.96
C ASP A 56 18.32 -9.73 -0.98
N ILE A 57 17.68 -8.56 -0.84
CA ILE A 57 18.18 -7.47 0.02
C ILE A 57 17.60 -7.58 1.44
N HIS A 58 16.32 -7.90 1.56
CA HIS A 58 15.63 -7.90 2.85
C HIS A 58 15.36 -9.31 3.41
N HIS A 59 15.78 -10.36 2.70
CA HIS A 59 15.51 -11.75 3.09
C HIS A 59 14.02 -12.04 3.31
N PHE A 60 13.15 -11.33 2.58
CA PHE A 60 11.70 -11.41 2.67
C PHE A 60 11.11 -12.05 1.41
N ASP A 61 10.92 -13.37 1.45
CA ASP A 61 10.31 -14.12 0.34
C ASP A 61 8.78 -14.10 0.45
N LEU A 62 8.17 -13.02 -0.06
CA LEU A 62 6.71 -12.85 -0.03
C LEU A 62 5.98 -13.97 -0.77
N GLN A 63 6.52 -14.50 -1.87
CA GLN A 63 5.88 -15.60 -2.60
C GLN A 63 5.84 -16.87 -1.77
N LYS A 64 6.97 -17.22 -1.15
CA LYS A 64 7.03 -18.36 -0.22
C LYS A 64 6.06 -18.21 0.94
N ILE A 65 6.00 -17.04 1.57
CA ILE A 65 5.07 -16.75 2.67
C ILE A 65 3.61 -16.97 2.26
N LYS A 66 3.22 -16.49 1.07
CA LYS A 66 1.85 -16.65 0.57
C LYS A 66 1.46 -18.11 0.41
N VAL A 67 2.38 -18.94 -0.11
CA VAL A 67 2.20 -20.37 -0.30
C VAL A 67 2.17 -21.10 1.04
N ASP A 68 3.17 -20.87 1.90
CA ASP A 68 3.33 -21.56 3.19
C ASP A 68 2.14 -21.30 4.12
N LEU A 69 1.54 -20.10 4.06
CA LEU A 69 0.37 -19.73 4.88
C LEU A 69 -0.99 -19.99 4.18
N GLY A 70 -0.99 -20.42 2.92
CA GLY A 70 -2.20 -20.66 2.14
C GLY A 70 -3.11 -19.43 2.03
N LEU A 71 -2.54 -18.27 1.66
CA LEU A 71 -3.27 -17.00 1.67
C LEU A 71 -4.11 -16.80 0.41
N ASN A 72 -5.40 -16.53 0.59
CA ASN A 72 -6.25 -16.02 -0.49
C ASN A 72 -5.91 -14.56 -0.83
N PHE A 73 -6.40 -14.06 -1.96
CA PHE A 73 -6.09 -12.71 -2.45
C PHE A 73 -6.31 -11.61 -1.39
N TYR A 74 -7.45 -11.61 -0.70
CA TYR A 74 -7.74 -10.61 0.34
C TYR A 74 -6.76 -10.69 1.51
N GLN A 75 -6.38 -11.89 1.92
CA GLN A 75 -5.42 -12.08 3.00
C GLN A 75 -4.01 -11.63 2.61
N GLN A 76 -3.63 -11.80 1.34
CA GLN A 76 -2.37 -11.25 0.83
C GLN A 76 -2.37 -9.72 0.92
N VAL A 77 -3.47 -9.08 0.52
CA VAL A 77 -3.64 -7.62 0.62
C VAL A 77 -3.57 -7.17 2.08
N LYS A 78 -4.26 -7.86 3.00
CA LYS A 78 -4.22 -7.57 4.44
C LYS A 78 -2.81 -7.66 5.01
N LEU A 79 -2.06 -8.72 4.69
CA LEU A 79 -0.69 -8.89 5.15
C LEU A 79 0.22 -7.75 4.68
N VAL A 80 0.15 -7.42 3.39
CA VAL A 80 0.93 -6.31 2.82
C VAL A 80 0.58 -4.99 3.50
N ASN A 81 -0.71 -4.70 3.66
CA ASN A 81 -1.16 -3.48 4.33
C ASN A 81 -0.75 -3.42 5.80
N PHE A 82 -0.78 -4.55 6.50
CA PHE A 82 -0.28 -4.66 7.86
C PHE A 82 1.20 -4.27 7.93
N ILE A 83 2.06 -4.89 7.10
CA ILE A 83 3.50 -4.59 7.08
C ILE A 83 3.72 -3.10 6.75
N ARG A 84 3.09 -2.59 5.69
CA ARG A 84 3.17 -1.16 5.32
C ARG A 84 2.83 -0.24 6.48
N ARG A 85 1.77 -0.57 7.23
CA ARG A 85 1.35 0.21 8.42
C ARG A 85 2.40 0.14 9.53
N GLN A 86 2.97 -1.02 9.83
CA GLN A 86 4.02 -1.16 10.86
C GLN A 86 5.26 -0.33 10.50
N ILE A 87 5.73 -0.43 9.24
CA ILE A 87 6.88 0.35 8.76
C ILE A 87 6.58 1.86 8.77
N HIS A 88 5.39 2.27 8.33
CA HIS A 88 4.97 3.68 8.37
C HIS A 88 4.91 4.23 9.80
N GLN A 89 4.50 3.42 10.78
CA GLN A 89 4.41 3.81 12.19
C GLN A 89 5.73 3.65 12.97
N CYS A 90 6.82 3.30 12.28
CA CYS A 90 8.12 2.99 12.87
C CYS A 90 8.02 1.92 13.97
N ARG A 91 7.19 0.89 13.78
CA ARG A 91 7.00 -0.23 14.70
C ARG A 91 7.53 -1.53 14.09
N CYS A 92 8.25 -2.30 14.88
CA CYS A 92 8.65 -3.65 14.47
C CYS A 92 7.43 -4.58 14.49
N HIS A 93 7.30 -5.45 13.49
CA HIS A 93 6.26 -6.48 13.48
C HIS A 93 6.69 -7.79 14.13
N GLY A 94 8.00 -7.97 14.37
CA GLY A 94 8.55 -9.14 15.05
C GLY A 94 8.70 -8.97 16.58
N CYS A 95 8.59 -7.76 17.10
CA CYS A 95 8.76 -7.46 18.53
C CYS A 95 7.96 -6.20 18.94
N PRO A 96 7.83 -5.88 20.24
CA PRO A 96 7.04 -4.73 20.70
C PRO A 96 7.75 -3.37 20.57
N GLU A 97 8.97 -3.31 20.02
CA GLU A 97 9.75 -2.07 19.94
C GLU A 97 9.22 -1.08 18.90
N LYS A 98 9.40 0.21 19.21
CA LYS A 98 9.07 1.35 18.34
C LYS A 98 10.30 2.26 18.23
N PHE A 99 10.48 2.86 17.05
CA PHE A 99 11.64 3.67 16.68
C PHE A 99 11.22 5.09 16.31
N GLN A 100 12.19 6.00 16.28
CA GLN A 100 11.93 7.40 15.91
C GLN A 100 11.94 7.61 14.40
N SER A 101 12.64 6.74 13.66
CA SER A 101 12.75 6.80 12.21
C SER A 101 12.59 5.44 11.55
N LYS A 102 12.26 5.44 10.25
CA LYS A 102 12.25 4.22 9.44
C LYS A 102 13.63 3.58 9.39
N THR A 103 14.69 4.36 9.24
CA THR A 103 16.07 3.87 9.18
C THR A 103 16.46 3.08 10.42
N GLU A 104 16.13 3.60 11.62
CA GLU A 104 16.35 2.88 12.88
C GLU A 104 15.58 1.56 12.93
N LEU A 105 14.30 1.59 12.53
CA LEU A 105 13.45 0.40 12.49
C LEU A 105 14.05 -0.67 11.56
N ILE A 106 14.39 -0.30 10.32
CA ILE A 106 14.95 -1.24 9.34
C ILE A 106 16.28 -1.80 9.82
N THR A 107 17.15 -0.96 10.38
CA THR A 107 18.43 -1.41 10.99
C THR A 107 18.20 -2.41 12.12
N HIS A 108 17.21 -2.17 12.98
CA HIS A 108 16.81 -3.14 14.00
C HIS A 108 16.33 -4.45 13.36
N MET A 109 15.44 -4.37 12.38
CA MET A 109 14.83 -5.56 11.77
C MET A 109 15.85 -6.41 11.02
N GLU A 110 16.84 -5.80 10.36
CA GLU A 110 17.97 -6.50 9.73
C GLU A 110 18.86 -7.16 10.78
N LYS A 111 19.26 -6.41 11.81
CA LYS A 111 20.15 -6.90 12.88
C LYS A 111 19.58 -8.11 13.62
N TYR A 112 18.28 -8.12 13.89
CA TYR A 112 17.60 -9.19 14.62
C TYR A 112 16.81 -10.14 13.71
N SER A 113 16.96 -10.00 12.38
CA SER A 113 16.23 -10.81 11.39
C SER A 113 14.70 -10.79 11.56
N HIS A 114 14.14 -9.70 12.09
CA HIS A 114 12.70 -9.56 12.29
C HIS A 114 11.94 -9.26 10.98
N ILE A 115 12.62 -8.97 9.86
CA ILE A 115 11.97 -8.76 8.56
C ILE A 115 11.16 -10.00 8.13
N SER A 116 11.70 -11.19 8.32
CA SER A 116 11.07 -12.44 7.91
C SER A 116 10.14 -13.04 8.98
N VAL A 117 10.11 -12.45 10.18
CA VAL A 117 9.27 -12.91 11.30
C VAL A 117 7.92 -12.22 11.23
N LEU A 118 6.89 -12.99 10.88
CA LEU A 118 5.51 -12.53 10.88
C LEU A 118 4.83 -12.85 12.22
N PRO A 119 4.03 -11.92 12.78
CA PRO A 119 3.20 -12.22 13.93
C PRO A 119 2.08 -13.19 13.55
N GLU A 120 1.41 -13.74 14.57
CA GLU A 120 0.29 -14.66 14.37
C GLU A 120 -0.76 -14.08 13.42
N ARG A 121 -1.37 -14.96 12.61
CA ARG A 121 -2.37 -14.58 11.59
C ARG A 121 -3.51 -13.74 12.17
N SER A 122 -3.92 -14.03 13.40
CA SER A 122 -4.95 -13.27 14.13
C SER A 122 -4.60 -11.79 14.27
N VAL A 123 -3.33 -11.39 14.30
CA VAL A 123 -2.91 -10.00 14.47
C VAL A 123 -3.23 -9.15 13.24
N TRP A 124 -3.15 -9.73 12.03
CA TRP A 124 -3.27 -8.99 10.77
C TRP A 124 -4.45 -9.41 9.89
N ASP A 125 -5.05 -10.58 10.10
CA ASP A 125 -6.24 -11.05 9.39
C ASP A 125 -7.54 -10.77 10.16
N GLN A 126 -7.72 -9.51 10.57
CA GLN A 126 -8.94 -9.08 11.28
C GLN A 126 -10.08 -8.78 10.27
N PRO A 127 -11.35 -9.02 10.63
CA PRO A 127 -12.49 -8.49 9.87
C PRO A 127 -12.46 -6.95 9.96
N GLN A 128 -12.63 -6.28 8.81
CA GLN A 128 -12.71 -4.82 8.75
C GLN A 128 -14.14 -4.35 9.01
#